data_AF-F6UPN3-F1
#
_entry.id   AF-F6UPN3-F1
#
_cell.length_a   1.000
_cell.length_b   1.000
_cell.length_c   1.000
_cell.angle_alpha   90.00
_cell.angle_beta   90.00
_cell.angle_gamma   90.00
#
_symmetry.space_group_name_H-M   'P 1'
#
loop_
_entity.id
_entity.type
_entity.pdbx_description
1 polymer ?
#
loop_
_entity_poly.entity_id
_entity_poly.type
_entity_poly.pdbx_seq_one_letter_code
_entity_poly.pdbx_strand_id
1 'polypeptide(L)'
;MVAPPALTSPCPLPSSQVPPPPVPPSAPQDAPPGPPSPPPPPPPGPPVAPLVFGLAKSRVLQEALKRAGPTPGARDDVKRLLVLHKDRFRSDLQWLLFCADLPSLIQEGPQCGLVALWMAGSLLTPHPGVPLERIVATAMERGYTAQGEMFSAADMAKLAQEVYGCRAELLVGGMGGHNRQRVLRHVTAGHPLLVPYDEDCNHEPCRRQGHKAHWAVSAGVLLGVQGPLPPNAYHEDPDLAGLFHPRHPSAAYPEAPVAVRLLAKQGKSCRYQLWDYEQLCQSNLQLTDLSPARAADGKTYVVPAGGVRAGLCGRVLLLRPGPPAPGDVGAV
;
A
#
# COMPACT_ATOMS: atom_id res chain seq x y z
N MET A 1 -60.79 13.43 74.71
CA MET A 1 -60.98 14.76 75.34
C MET A 1 -61.18 15.74 74.19
N VAL A 2 -62.41 16.19 73.90
CA VAL A 2 -63.13 17.32 74.56
C VAL A 2 -62.29 18.60 74.40
N ALA A 3 -62.69 19.71 73.78
CA ALA A 3 -63.94 20.20 73.19
C ALA A 3 -63.60 21.40 72.25
N PRO A 4 -64.52 21.83 71.37
CA PRO A 4 -64.45 23.08 70.59
C PRO A 4 -65.05 24.26 71.43
N PRO A 5 -65.58 25.36 70.84
CA PRO A 5 -65.07 26.39 69.91
C PRO A 5 -65.19 27.83 70.52
N ALA A 6 -64.76 28.88 69.80
CA ALA A 6 -65.32 30.25 69.85
C ALA A 6 -64.64 31.10 68.73
N LEU A 7 -65.32 31.51 67.66
CA LEU A 7 -66.15 32.72 67.51
C LEU A 7 -65.54 33.99 68.13
N THR A 8 -65.08 34.93 67.29
CA THR A 8 -65.61 36.31 67.21
C THR A 8 -64.96 37.13 66.08
N SER A 9 -65.83 37.87 65.38
CA SER A 9 -65.69 38.92 64.35
C SER A 9 -64.89 40.17 64.81
N PRO A 10 -64.93 41.32 64.08
CA PRO A 10 -64.49 41.62 62.71
C PRO A 10 -63.52 42.83 62.64
N CYS A 11 -62.95 43.09 61.44
CA CYS A 11 -62.52 44.37 60.83
C CYS A 11 -61.89 45.51 61.69
N PRO A 12 -60.79 46.13 61.22
CA PRO A 12 -60.94 47.12 60.15
C PRO A 12 -59.88 47.05 59.04
N LEU A 13 -60.33 47.35 57.82
CA LEU A 13 -59.50 47.69 56.67
C LEU A 13 -58.56 48.87 57.00
N PRO A 14 -57.32 48.82 56.49
CA PRO A 14 -56.69 50.03 56.00
C PRO A 14 -56.31 49.89 54.52
N SER A 15 -56.86 50.81 53.74
CA SER A 15 -56.23 51.54 52.65
C SER A 15 -55.48 50.75 51.58
N SER A 16 -56.15 50.67 50.43
CA SER A 16 -55.58 50.41 49.11
C SER A 16 -54.26 51.16 48.89
N GLN A 17 -53.15 50.42 48.92
CA GLN A 17 -51.94 50.80 48.20
C GLN A 17 -51.85 49.92 46.97
N VAL A 18 -51.95 50.57 45.81
CA VAL A 18 -51.81 49.95 44.48
C VAL A 18 -50.37 49.43 44.36
N PRO A 19 -50.14 48.12 44.15
CA PRO A 19 -48.81 47.62 43.81
C PRO A 19 -48.45 48.05 42.37
N PRO A 20 -47.18 48.36 42.09
CA PRO A 20 -46.73 48.70 40.74
C PRO A 20 -46.94 47.52 39.76
N PRO A 21 -47.09 47.80 38.46
CA PRO A 21 -47.35 46.78 37.46
C PRO A 21 -46.25 45.71 37.41
N PRO A 22 -46.59 44.46 37.04
CA PRO A 22 -45.62 43.39 36.92
C PRO A 22 -44.58 43.73 35.85
N VAL A 23 -43.32 43.54 36.22
CA VAL A 23 -42.16 43.64 35.33
C VAL A 23 -42.32 42.59 34.22
N PRO A 24 -42.12 42.94 32.94
CA PRO A 24 -42.20 41.98 31.84
C PRO A 24 -41.14 40.87 32.02
N PRO A 25 -41.40 39.65 31.51
CA PRO A 25 -40.44 38.56 31.62
C PRO A 25 -39.12 38.97 30.97
N SER A 26 -38.03 38.76 31.71
CA SER A 26 -36.66 38.96 31.23
C SER A 26 -36.44 38.12 29.96
N ALA A 27 -35.88 38.76 28.94
CA ALA A 27 -35.40 38.10 27.73
C ALA A 27 -34.45 36.95 28.10
N PRO A 28 -34.38 35.87 27.28
CA PRO A 28 -33.55 34.72 27.59
C PRO A 28 -32.11 35.16 27.83
N GLN A 29 -31.56 34.69 28.95
CA GLN A 29 -30.16 34.84 29.32
C GLN A 29 -29.28 34.37 28.15
N ASP A 30 -28.31 35.21 27.76
CA ASP A 30 -27.28 34.85 26.80
C ASP A 30 -26.65 33.52 27.22
N ALA A 31 -26.84 32.51 26.38
CA ALA A 31 -26.11 31.26 26.49
C ALA A 31 -24.60 31.58 26.39
N PRO A 32 -23.73 30.91 27.16
CA PRO A 32 -22.29 31.05 26.99
C PRO A 32 -21.94 30.74 25.52
N PRO A 33 -21.00 31.48 24.90
CA PRO A 33 -20.63 31.22 23.52
C PRO A 33 -20.23 29.76 23.38
N GLY A 34 -20.92 29.04 22.49
CA GLY A 34 -20.57 27.67 22.16
C GLY A 34 -19.10 27.57 21.74
N PRO A 35 -18.45 26.41 21.91
CA PRO A 35 -17.08 26.24 21.45
C PRO A 35 -16.98 26.67 19.98
N PRO A 36 -15.89 27.36 19.58
CA PRO A 36 -15.72 27.80 18.20
C PRO A 36 -15.89 26.60 17.27
N SER A 37 -16.64 26.79 16.19
CA SER A 37 -16.80 25.79 15.15
C SER A 37 -15.42 25.29 14.73
N PRO A 38 -15.22 23.96 14.57
CA PRO A 38 -13.94 23.45 14.10
C PRO A 38 -13.62 24.13 12.77
N PRO A 39 -12.35 24.52 12.54
CA PRO A 39 -11.96 25.14 11.29
C PRO A 39 -12.41 24.24 10.13
N PRO A 40 -12.83 24.81 8.99
CA PRO A 40 -13.13 24.01 7.82
C PRO A 40 -11.94 23.07 7.54
N PRO A 41 -12.21 21.82 7.14
CA PRO A 41 -11.13 20.91 6.80
C PRO A 41 -10.21 21.62 5.80
N PRO A 42 -8.87 21.51 5.97
CA PRO A 42 -7.95 22.13 5.05
C PRO A 42 -8.34 21.73 3.62
N PRO A 43 -8.24 22.64 2.64
CA PRO A 43 -8.48 22.27 1.25
C PRO A 43 -7.66 21.02 0.93
N PRO A 44 -8.19 20.11 0.09
CA PRO A 44 -7.43 18.95 -0.35
C PRO A 44 -6.04 19.43 -0.74
N GLY A 45 -5.01 18.86 -0.10
CA GLY A 45 -3.64 19.20 -0.42
C GLY A 45 -3.44 19.09 -1.93
N PRO A 46 -2.58 19.93 -2.53
CA PRO A 46 -2.28 19.79 -3.96
C PRO A 46 -1.92 18.33 -4.24
N PRO A 47 -2.35 17.77 -5.40
CA PRO A 47 -2.07 16.39 -5.74
C PRO A 47 -0.59 16.11 -5.51
N VAL A 48 -0.29 15.12 -4.68
CA VAL A 48 1.08 14.76 -4.31
C VAL A 48 1.79 14.37 -5.60
N ALA A 49 2.64 15.28 -6.10
CA ALA A 49 3.54 14.94 -7.19
C ALA A 49 4.36 13.72 -6.76
N PRO A 50 4.66 12.77 -7.66
CA PRO A 50 5.50 11.63 -7.31
C PRO A 50 6.76 12.18 -6.64
N LEU A 51 7.02 11.72 -5.42
CA LEU A 51 8.25 12.04 -4.69
C LEU A 51 9.39 11.38 -5.45
N VAL A 52 9.91 12.06 -6.46
CA VAL A 52 11.02 11.56 -7.25
C VAL A 52 12.30 11.99 -6.57
N PHE A 53 12.73 11.20 -5.60
CA PHE A 53 14.09 11.31 -5.10
C PHE A 53 15.06 10.81 -6.19
N GLY A 54 16.08 11.60 -6.53
CA GLY A 54 17.09 11.28 -7.54
C GLY A 54 17.13 12.19 -8.78
N LEU A 55 16.07 12.93 -9.13
CA LEU A 55 16.04 13.68 -10.40
C LEU A 55 17.13 14.74 -10.64
N ALA A 56 18.02 15.04 -9.70
CA ALA A 56 19.07 16.06 -9.86
C ALA A 56 19.94 15.86 -11.12
N LYS A 57 20.03 14.65 -11.70
CA LYS A 57 20.95 14.36 -12.81
C LYS A 57 20.32 14.12 -14.19
N SER A 58 19.00 13.98 -14.33
CA SER A 58 18.36 13.75 -15.65
C SER A 58 17.31 14.82 -15.99
N ARG A 59 17.76 15.89 -16.66
CA ARG A 59 16.88 16.98 -17.14
C ARG A 59 15.80 16.51 -18.11
N VAL A 60 16.08 15.47 -18.89
CA VAL A 60 15.15 14.91 -19.89
C VAL A 60 13.99 14.17 -19.22
N LEU A 61 14.27 13.39 -18.17
CA LEU A 61 13.24 12.68 -17.40
C LEU A 61 12.42 13.65 -16.54
N GLN A 62 13.07 14.67 -15.96
CA GLN A 62 12.37 15.77 -15.26
C GLN A 62 11.36 16.46 -16.18
N GLU A 63 11.77 16.79 -17.40
CA GLU A 63 10.92 17.48 -18.37
C GLU A 63 9.79 16.59 -18.87
N ALA A 64 10.05 15.30 -19.10
CA ALA A 64 9.01 14.33 -19.48
C ALA A 64 7.96 14.13 -18.37
N LEU A 65 8.39 14.08 -17.10
CA LEU A 65 7.50 13.95 -15.94
C LEU A 65 6.70 15.23 -15.67
N LYS A 66 7.32 16.41 -15.82
CA LYS A 66 6.62 17.71 -15.72
C LYS A 66 5.56 17.87 -16.82
N ARG A 67 5.83 17.36 -18.03
CA ARG A 67 4.87 17.35 -19.14
C ARG A 67 3.74 16.33 -18.98
N ALA A 68 3.94 15.30 -18.17
CA ALA A 68 2.97 14.22 -17.98
C ALA A 68 1.74 14.61 -17.12
N GLY A 69 1.74 15.79 -16.50
CA GLY A 69 0.66 16.25 -15.62
C GLY A 69 0.61 15.49 -14.28
N PRO A 70 -0.40 15.74 -13.42
CA PRO A 70 -0.59 14.96 -12.21
C PRO A 70 -0.74 13.49 -12.57
N THR A 71 0.02 12.62 -11.89
CA THR A 71 -0.03 11.19 -12.13
C THR A 71 -1.46 10.70 -11.83
N PRO A 72 -2.11 9.97 -12.74
CA PRO A 72 -3.38 9.33 -12.42
C PRO A 72 -3.25 8.55 -11.12
N GLY A 73 -4.33 8.44 -10.35
CA GLY A 73 -4.32 7.58 -9.16
C GLY A 73 -3.86 6.18 -9.55
N ALA A 74 -3.18 5.47 -8.66
CA ALA A 74 -2.63 4.14 -8.97
C ALA A 74 -3.69 3.18 -9.55
N ARG A 75 -4.95 3.31 -9.11
CA ARG A 75 -6.12 2.60 -9.66
C ARG A 75 -6.45 2.96 -11.12
N ASP A 76 -6.35 4.23 -11.52
CA ASP A 76 -6.59 4.66 -12.91
C ASP A 76 -5.51 4.15 -13.85
N ASP A 77 -4.25 4.12 -13.40
CA ASP A 77 -3.13 3.57 -14.16
C ASP A 77 -3.31 2.06 -14.40
N VAL A 78 -3.74 1.31 -13.37
CA VAL A 78 -4.08 -0.11 -13.51
C VAL A 78 -5.24 -0.29 -14.49
N LYS A 79 -6.30 0.50 -14.38
CA LYS A 79 -7.45 0.42 -15.29
C LYS A 79 -7.05 0.66 -16.75
N ARG A 80 -6.25 1.70 -17.01
CA ARG A 80 -5.69 1.97 -18.34
C ARG A 80 -4.86 0.79 -18.86
N LEU A 81 -4.02 0.20 -18.01
CA LEU A 81 -3.24 -0.99 -18.34
C LEU A 81 -4.14 -2.18 -18.74
N LEU A 82 -5.22 -2.42 -17.99
CA LEU A 82 -6.17 -3.50 -18.29
C LEU A 82 -6.92 -3.26 -19.59
N VAL A 83 -7.35 -2.02 -19.86
CA VAL A 83 -7.99 -1.63 -21.13
C VAL A 83 -7.04 -1.87 -22.31
N LEU A 84 -5.78 -1.46 -22.18
CA LEU A 84 -4.74 -1.67 -23.22
C LEU A 84 -4.47 -3.15 -23.50
N HIS A 85 -4.70 -4.03 -22.52
CA HIS A 85 -4.45 -5.46 -22.64
C HIS A 85 -5.73 -6.30 -22.72
N LYS A 86 -6.89 -5.69 -22.94
CA LYS A 86 -8.19 -6.37 -22.91
C LYS A 86 -8.25 -7.58 -23.85
N ASP A 87 -7.63 -7.48 -25.03
CA ASP A 87 -7.65 -8.53 -26.05
C ASP A 87 -6.75 -9.74 -25.68
N ARG A 88 -5.89 -9.59 -24.66
CA ARG A 88 -5.09 -10.68 -24.08
C ARG A 88 -5.85 -11.45 -22.99
N PHE A 89 -7.05 -11.00 -22.64
CA PHE A 89 -7.88 -11.64 -21.63
C PHE A 89 -8.85 -12.61 -22.29
N ARG A 90 -8.91 -13.80 -21.70
CA ARG A 90 -9.90 -14.82 -22.02
C ARG A 90 -11.30 -14.30 -21.72
N SER A 91 -12.17 -14.31 -22.73
CA SER A 91 -13.56 -13.87 -22.64
C SER A 91 -14.47 -14.86 -21.93
N ASP A 92 -14.03 -16.11 -21.75
CA ASP A 92 -14.76 -17.15 -21.00
C ASP A 92 -14.53 -17.07 -19.49
N LEU A 93 -13.69 -16.14 -19.01
CA LEU A 93 -13.39 -15.94 -17.60
C LEU A 93 -13.97 -14.62 -17.08
N GLN A 94 -14.33 -14.61 -15.80
CA GLN A 94 -14.51 -13.37 -15.04
C GLN A 94 -13.16 -12.98 -14.42
N TRP A 95 -12.79 -11.70 -14.51
CA TRP A 95 -11.50 -11.21 -14.02
C TRP A 95 -11.67 -10.42 -12.73
N LEU A 96 -11.06 -10.88 -11.64
CA LEU A 96 -11.06 -10.24 -10.32
C LEU A 96 -9.80 -9.43 -10.11
N LEU A 97 -9.96 -8.13 -9.85
CA LEU A 97 -8.85 -7.25 -9.50
C LEU A 97 -8.80 -7.00 -7.98
N PHE A 98 -7.70 -7.40 -7.36
CA PHE A 98 -7.30 -6.91 -6.03
C PHE A 98 -6.07 -6.02 -6.23
N CYS A 99 -6.09 -4.79 -5.72
CA CYS A 99 -4.96 -3.87 -5.87
C CYS A 99 -4.92 -2.90 -4.70
N ALA A 100 -3.81 -2.89 -3.97
CA ALA A 100 -3.45 -1.79 -3.07
C ALA A 100 -2.56 -0.78 -3.82
N ASP A 101 -2.67 0.48 -3.46
CA ASP A 101 -1.94 1.55 -4.14
C ASP A 101 -0.46 1.57 -3.71
N LEU A 102 0.42 1.37 -4.68
CA LEU A 102 1.86 1.55 -4.52
C LEU A 102 2.32 2.85 -5.18
N PRO A 103 3.23 3.63 -4.56
CA PRO A 103 3.90 4.74 -5.23
C PRO A 103 4.86 4.21 -6.31
N SER A 104 5.37 5.13 -7.13
CA SER A 104 6.41 4.84 -8.13
C SER A 104 7.62 5.71 -7.87
N LEU A 105 8.82 5.12 -8.00
CA LEU A 105 10.09 5.81 -7.90
C LEU A 105 11.06 5.23 -8.94
N ILE A 106 11.64 6.09 -9.76
CA ILE A 106 12.70 5.69 -10.69
C ILE A 106 14.02 5.66 -9.92
N GLN A 107 14.66 4.50 -9.91
CA GLN A 107 15.94 4.27 -9.27
C GLN A 107 17.06 5.05 -9.95
N GLU A 108 18.05 5.42 -9.17
CA GLU A 108 19.33 5.90 -9.67
C GLU A 108 20.43 4.89 -9.33
N GLY A 109 21.19 4.48 -10.34
CA GLY A 109 22.20 3.44 -10.15
C GLY A 109 21.57 2.08 -9.78
N PRO A 110 22.31 1.21 -9.08
CA PRO A 110 21.92 -0.19 -8.93
C PRO A 110 21.03 -0.47 -7.70
N GLN A 111 20.05 0.38 -7.44
CA GLN A 111 19.26 0.38 -6.19
C GLN A 111 17.89 -0.34 -6.30
N CYS A 112 17.71 -1.21 -7.29
CA CYS A 112 16.40 -1.81 -7.60
C CYS A 112 15.68 -2.44 -6.40
N GLY A 113 16.40 -3.20 -5.56
CA GLY A 113 15.84 -3.82 -4.37
C GLY A 113 15.41 -2.81 -3.31
N LEU A 114 16.23 -1.79 -3.08
CA LEU A 114 15.95 -0.75 -2.08
C LEU A 114 14.79 0.14 -2.51
N VAL A 115 14.68 0.42 -3.81
CA VAL A 115 13.54 1.13 -4.40
C VAL A 115 12.26 0.30 -4.32
N ALA A 116 12.31 -1.00 -4.61
CA ALA A 116 11.15 -1.88 -4.44
C ALA A 116 10.69 -1.96 -2.98
N LEU A 117 11.63 -2.01 -2.03
CA LEU A 117 11.34 -1.94 -0.60
C LEU A 117 10.74 -0.58 -0.21
N TRP A 118 11.27 0.53 -0.75
CA TRP A 118 10.72 1.86 -0.52
C TRP A 118 9.27 1.97 -1.00
N MET A 119 8.97 1.44 -2.21
CA MET A 119 7.61 1.38 -2.74
C MET A 119 6.68 0.56 -1.83
N ALA A 120 7.16 -0.56 -1.28
CA ALA A 120 6.40 -1.37 -0.33
C ALA A 120 6.09 -0.63 0.98
N GLY A 121 6.95 0.29 1.41
CA GLY A 121 6.85 1.02 2.67
C GLY A 121 5.54 1.78 2.88
N SER A 122 4.90 2.28 1.82
CA SER A 122 3.61 2.98 1.91
C SER A 122 2.49 2.09 2.45
N LEU A 123 2.64 0.77 2.36
CA LEU A 123 1.68 -0.22 2.86
C LEU A 123 2.09 -0.82 4.20
N LEU A 124 3.23 -0.40 4.78
CA LEU A 124 3.80 -0.99 6.00
C LEU A 124 3.74 -0.08 7.22
N THR A 125 3.73 1.25 7.04
CA THR A 125 3.72 2.22 8.15
C THR A 125 2.72 3.35 7.90
N PRO A 126 1.92 3.76 8.91
CA PRO A 126 0.93 4.83 8.78
C PRO A 126 1.48 6.27 8.90
N HIS A 127 2.79 6.45 9.17
CA HIS A 127 3.47 7.72 9.46
C HIS A 127 4.38 8.18 8.30
N PRO A 128 4.88 9.45 8.27
CA PRO A 128 5.62 9.97 7.12
C PRO A 128 6.70 9.00 6.63
N GLY A 129 6.60 8.65 5.34
CA GLY A 129 7.36 7.55 4.75
C GLY A 129 8.87 7.68 4.96
N VAL A 130 9.52 6.55 5.20
CA VAL A 130 10.98 6.48 5.33
C VAL A 130 11.63 6.96 4.02
N PRO A 131 12.53 7.96 4.04
CA PRO A 131 13.21 8.42 2.84
C PRO A 131 14.14 7.32 2.29
N LEU A 132 14.30 7.24 0.96
CA LEU A 132 15.12 6.20 0.32
C LEU A 132 16.56 6.24 0.82
N GLU A 133 17.09 7.43 1.09
CA GLU A 133 18.47 7.68 1.54
C GLU A 133 18.74 6.97 2.86
N ARG A 134 17.73 6.96 3.75
CA ARG A 134 17.82 6.25 5.02
C ARG A 134 17.86 4.74 4.81
N ILE A 135 17.07 4.21 3.89
CA ILE A 135 17.09 2.77 3.56
C ILE A 135 18.46 2.38 2.99
N VAL A 136 19.00 3.18 2.07
CA VAL A 136 20.33 2.96 1.48
C VAL A 136 21.42 3.03 2.54
N ALA A 137 21.41 4.08 3.38
CA ALA A 137 22.40 4.25 4.44
C ALA A 137 22.38 3.07 5.43
N THR A 138 21.19 2.66 5.89
CA THR A 138 21.06 1.50 6.78
C THR A 138 21.55 0.22 6.10
N ALA A 139 21.22 -0.02 4.83
CA ALA A 139 21.69 -1.19 4.10
C ALA A 139 23.22 -1.24 3.98
N MET A 140 23.87 -0.09 3.78
CA MET A 140 25.33 0.02 3.72
C MET A 140 25.97 -0.16 5.10
N GLU A 141 25.45 0.49 6.14
CA GLU A 141 25.95 0.38 7.52
C GLU A 141 25.88 -1.06 8.04
N ARG A 142 24.80 -1.78 7.70
CA ARG A 142 24.64 -3.20 8.05
C ARG A 142 25.46 -4.15 7.17
N GLY A 143 26.14 -3.64 6.15
CA GLY A 143 26.94 -4.43 5.23
C GLY A 143 26.11 -5.33 4.31
N TYR A 144 24.82 -5.02 4.10
CA TYR A 144 23.95 -5.77 3.18
C TYR A 144 24.18 -5.40 1.72
N THR A 145 24.75 -4.23 1.48
CA THR A 145 25.13 -3.75 0.15
C THR A 145 26.40 -2.90 0.23
N ALA A 146 27.19 -2.90 -0.84
CA ALA A 146 28.33 -1.99 -0.98
C ALA A 146 27.92 -0.63 -1.57
N GLN A 147 26.92 -0.62 -2.47
CA GLN A 147 26.56 0.58 -3.25
C GLN A 147 25.10 0.63 -3.73
N GLY A 148 24.24 -0.32 -3.31
CA GLY A 148 22.82 -0.33 -3.64
C GLY A 148 22.26 -1.68 -4.07
N GLU A 149 23.06 -2.54 -4.73
CA GLU A 149 22.59 -3.87 -5.11
C GLU A 149 22.23 -4.72 -3.88
N MET A 150 21.12 -5.44 -3.96
CA MET A 150 20.70 -6.39 -2.92
C MET A 150 20.65 -7.81 -3.50
N PHE A 151 21.59 -8.66 -3.09
CA PHE A 151 21.68 -10.06 -3.53
C PHE A 151 21.18 -11.06 -2.49
N SER A 152 20.55 -10.60 -1.41
CA SER A 152 20.11 -11.44 -0.30
C SER A 152 18.69 -11.11 0.11
N ALA A 153 17.75 -12.02 -0.14
CA ALA A 153 16.38 -11.86 0.34
C ALA A 153 16.30 -11.87 1.88
N ALA A 154 17.20 -12.61 2.55
CA ALA A 154 17.25 -12.63 4.00
C ALA A 154 17.69 -11.27 4.58
N ASP A 155 18.68 -10.62 3.98
CA ASP A 155 19.12 -9.30 4.45
C ASP A 155 18.13 -8.20 4.06
N MET A 156 17.46 -8.32 2.91
CA MET A 156 16.31 -7.49 2.56
C MET A 156 15.19 -7.59 3.62
N ALA A 157 14.91 -8.79 4.16
CA ALA A 157 13.93 -8.97 5.22
C ALA A 157 14.33 -8.24 6.51
N LYS A 158 15.59 -8.40 6.94
CA LYS A 158 16.12 -7.70 8.14
C LYS A 158 16.06 -6.19 7.96
N LEU A 159 16.46 -5.70 6.78
CA LEU A 159 16.39 -4.28 6.44
C LEU A 159 14.96 -3.77 6.53
N ALA A 160 14.00 -4.47 5.93
CA ALA A 160 12.58 -4.10 5.99
C ALA A 160 12.05 -4.04 7.44
N GLN A 161 12.42 -5.01 8.27
CA GLN A 161 12.04 -5.03 9.69
C GLN A 161 12.65 -3.85 10.45
N GLU A 162 13.91 -3.51 10.18
CA GLU A 162 14.61 -2.43 10.87
C GLU A 162 14.06 -1.05 10.48
N VAL A 163 13.88 -0.79 9.18
CA VAL A 163 13.49 0.55 8.71
C VAL A 163 12.00 0.83 8.88
N TYR A 164 11.14 -0.20 8.82
CA TYR A 164 9.68 -0.04 8.92
C TYR A 164 9.05 -0.63 10.19
N GLY A 165 9.79 -1.37 11.02
CA GLY A 165 9.19 -2.13 12.14
C GLY A 165 8.18 -3.19 11.66
N CYS A 166 8.23 -3.56 10.39
CA CYS A 166 7.26 -4.44 9.76
C CYS A 166 7.52 -5.92 10.11
N ARG A 167 6.55 -6.79 9.83
CA ARG A 167 6.78 -8.24 9.82
C ARG A 167 7.26 -8.63 8.43
N ALA A 168 8.40 -9.29 8.35
CA ALA A 168 8.93 -9.86 7.12
C ALA A 168 8.96 -11.39 7.22
N GLU A 169 8.41 -12.05 6.21
CA GLU A 169 8.38 -13.50 6.12
C GLU A 169 9.06 -13.92 4.81
N LEU A 170 10.17 -14.64 4.95
CA LEU A 170 10.94 -15.19 3.84
C LEU A 170 10.37 -16.53 3.41
N LEU A 171 9.85 -16.60 2.19
CA LEU A 171 9.50 -17.87 1.56
C LEU A 171 10.70 -18.46 0.85
N VAL A 172 10.85 -19.78 0.96
CA VAL A 172 11.85 -20.58 0.26
C VAL A 172 11.12 -21.59 -0.64
N GLY A 173 11.68 -21.86 -1.82
CA GLY A 173 11.06 -22.75 -2.83
C GLY A 173 10.24 -22.02 -3.89
N GLY A 174 10.33 -20.69 -3.96
CA GLY A 174 9.62 -19.85 -4.93
C GLY A 174 8.19 -19.53 -4.51
N MET A 175 7.41 -18.94 -5.44
CA MET A 175 6.02 -18.54 -5.17
C MET A 175 4.99 -19.62 -5.55
N GLY A 176 5.36 -20.60 -6.37
CA GLY A 176 4.48 -21.69 -6.81
C GLY A 176 4.30 -22.80 -5.76
N GLY A 177 3.82 -23.96 -6.20
CA GLY A 177 3.70 -25.16 -5.37
C GLY A 177 2.96 -24.92 -4.04
N HIS A 178 3.55 -25.35 -2.93
CA HIS A 178 2.96 -25.18 -1.60
C HIS A 178 2.88 -23.71 -1.13
N ASN A 179 3.63 -22.80 -1.76
CA ASN A 179 3.62 -21.36 -1.42
C ASN A 179 2.51 -20.59 -2.15
N ARG A 180 1.94 -21.14 -3.23
CA ARG A 180 0.99 -20.43 -4.10
C ARG A 180 -0.18 -19.84 -3.33
N GLN A 181 -0.87 -20.65 -2.54
CA GLN A 181 -2.05 -20.19 -1.79
C GLN A 181 -1.67 -19.11 -0.75
N ARG A 182 -0.48 -19.25 -0.14
CA ARG A 182 0.04 -18.30 0.84
C ARG A 182 0.35 -16.94 0.21
N VAL A 183 1.00 -16.95 -0.97
CA VAL A 183 1.29 -15.74 -1.76
C VAL A 183 -0.01 -15.07 -2.21
N LEU A 184 -0.96 -15.83 -2.76
CA LEU A 184 -2.24 -15.28 -3.21
C LEU A 184 -3.03 -14.64 -2.07
N ARG A 185 -3.18 -15.33 -0.92
CA ARG A 185 -3.81 -14.75 0.29
C ARG A 185 -3.13 -13.45 0.72
N HIS A 186 -1.80 -13.40 0.63
CA HIS A 186 -1.03 -12.23 1.04
C HIS A 186 -1.30 -11.02 0.14
N VAL A 187 -1.21 -11.18 -1.18
CA VAL A 187 -1.41 -10.06 -2.12
C VAL A 187 -2.88 -9.65 -2.25
N THR A 188 -3.84 -10.58 -2.14
CA THR A 188 -5.27 -10.22 -2.13
C THR A 188 -5.68 -9.45 -0.88
N ALA A 189 -4.95 -9.63 0.23
CA ALA A 189 -5.11 -8.83 1.43
C ALA A 189 -4.48 -7.43 1.32
N GLY A 190 -3.93 -7.07 0.15
CA GLY A 190 -3.32 -5.76 -0.09
C GLY A 190 -1.92 -5.61 0.51
N HIS A 191 -1.29 -6.69 0.95
CA HIS A 191 0.05 -6.63 1.51
C HIS A 191 1.14 -6.73 0.43
N PRO A 192 2.27 -6.01 0.58
CA PRO A 192 3.34 -6.03 -0.40
C PRO A 192 4.12 -7.35 -0.39
N LEU A 193 4.41 -7.82 -1.59
CA LEU A 193 5.26 -8.96 -1.94
C LEU A 193 6.50 -8.41 -2.66
N LEU A 194 7.70 -8.70 -2.15
CA LEU A 194 8.95 -8.42 -2.88
C LEU A 194 9.44 -9.68 -3.58
N VAL A 195 9.75 -9.55 -4.87
CA VAL A 195 10.16 -10.66 -5.72
C VAL A 195 11.46 -10.31 -6.44
N PRO A 196 12.57 -11.02 -6.16
CA PRO A 196 13.72 -10.99 -7.05
C PRO A 196 13.40 -11.82 -8.30
N TYR A 197 13.75 -11.29 -9.47
CA TYR A 197 13.50 -11.92 -10.76
C TYR A 197 14.57 -11.49 -11.77
N ASP A 198 14.65 -12.15 -12.92
CA ASP A 198 15.52 -11.74 -14.02
C ASP A 198 14.75 -10.82 -14.96
N GLU A 199 15.30 -9.63 -15.20
CA GLU A 199 14.65 -8.58 -15.98
C GLU A 199 15.08 -8.62 -17.45
N ASP A 200 14.11 -8.53 -18.37
CA ASP A 200 14.38 -8.33 -19.80
C ASP A 200 14.39 -6.85 -20.20
N CYS A 201 14.66 -6.56 -21.48
CA CYS A 201 14.73 -5.19 -21.99
C CYS A 201 13.41 -4.39 -21.86
N ASN A 202 12.28 -5.07 -21.83
CA ASN A 202 10.95 -4.49 -21.60
C ASN A 202 10.56 -4.48 -20.10
N HIS A 203 11.49 -4.85 -19.21
CA HIS A 203 11.31 -5.00 -17.77
C HIS A 203 10.43 -6.19 -17.32
N GLU A 204 9.95 -7.02 -18.24
CA GLU A 204 9.20 -8.23 -17.91
C GLU A 204 10.11 -9.34 -17.38
N PRO A 205 9.55 -10.36 -16.70
CA PRO A 205 10.33 -11.48 -16.22
C PRO A 205 10.87 -12.35 -17.36
N CYS A 206 12.16 -12.66 -17.31
CA CYS A 206 12.83 -13.57 -18.23
C CYS A 206 13.67 -14.60 -17.46
N ARG A 207 14.44 -15.41 -18.18
CA ARG A 207 15.26 -16.50 -17.60
C ARG A 207 16.68 -16.39 -18.15
N ARG A 208 17.53 -15.62 -17.47
CA ARG A 208 18.93 -15.32 -17.86
C ARG A 208 19.92 -15.69 -16.76
N GLN A 209 19.62 -16.74 -16.00
CA GLN A 209 20.42 -17.36 -14.94
C GLN A 209 20.79 -16.43 -13.78
N GLY A 210 20.06 -15.34 -13.56
CA GLY A 210 20.39 -14.31 -12.57
C GLY A 210 21.29 -13.20 -13.12
N HIS A 211 21.71 -13.26 -14.39
CA HIS A 211 22.60 -12.26 -14.97
C HIS A 211 21.96 -10.87 -15.05
N LYS A 212 20.63 -10.81 -15.03
CA LYS A 212 19.84 -9.58 -14.99
C LYS A 212 18.97 -9.55 -13.72
N ALA A 213 19.48 -10.13 -12.63
CA ALA A 213 18.77 -10.16 -11.37
C ALA A 213 18.38 -8.72 -10.96
N HIS A 214 17.09 -8.58 -10.69
CA HIS A 214 16.38 -7.36 -10.39
C HIS A 214 15.35 -7.63 -9.30
N TRP A 215 14.74 -6.58 -8.76
CA TRP A 215 13.69 -6.68 -7.76
C TRP A 215 12.44 -5.96 -8.21
N ALA A 216 11.30 -6.55 -7.90
CA ALA A 216 9.99 -5.94 -8.06
C ALA A 216 9.21 -6.00 -6.75
N VAL A 217 8.23 -5.11 -6.65
CA VAL A 217 7.18 -5.15 -5.63
C VAL A 217 5.84 -5.41 -6.31
N SER A 218 4.99 -6.18 -5.65
CA SER A 218 3.59 -6.36 -6.03
C SER A 218 2.70 -6.23 -4.81
N ALA A 219 1.60 -5.50 -4.94
CA ALA A 219 0.53 -5.43 -3.94
C ALA A 219 -0.85 -5.57 -4.61
N GLY A 220 -0.88 -6.26 -5.75
CA GLY A 220 -2.09 -6.45 -6.52
C GLY A 220 -2.01 -7.67 -7.43
N VAL A 221 -3.16 -8.27 -7.69
CA VAL A 221 -3.31 -9.47 -8.49
C VAL A 221 -4.59 -9.40 -9.30
N LEU A 222 -4.52 -9.91 -10.53
CA LEU A 222 -5.65 -10.14 -11.41
C LEU A 222 -5.89 -11.64 -11.52
N LEU A 223 -7.07 -12.09 -11.10
CA LEU A 223 -7.47 -13.49 -11.04
C LEU A 223 -8.54 -13.79 -12.09
N GLY A 224 -8.24 -14.68 -13.02
CA GLY A 224 -9.25 -15.21 -13.95
C GLY A 224 -9.94 -16.41 -13.33
N VAL A 225 -11.26 -16.34 -13.16
CA VAL A 225 -12.08 -17.39 -12.53
C VAL A 225 -13.19 -17.86 -13.48
N GLN A 226 -13.57 -19.13 -13.32
CA GLN A 226 -14.69 -19.73 -14.04
C GLN A 226 -15.94 -19.73 -13.17
N GLY A 227 -17.10 -19.61 -13.81
CA GLY A 227 -18.39 -19.61 -13.14
C GLY A 227 -18.73 -18.27 -12.50
N PRO A 228 -19.97 -18.11 -12.02
CA PRO A 228 -20.48 -16.84 -11.53
C PRO A 228 -19.86 -16.46 -10.19
N LEU A 229 -19.43 -15.21 -10.09
CA LEU A 229 -18.99 -14.59 -8.84
C LEU A 229 -20.16 -14.25 -7.92
N PRO A 230 -20.00 -14.40 -6.58
CA PRO A 230 -21.02 -14.00 -5.61
C PRO A 230 -21.35 -12.49 -5.73
N PRO A 231 -22.59 -12.10 -6.08
CA PRO A 231 -22.94 -10.69 -6.32
C PRO A 231 -22.82 -9.81 -5.08
N ASN A 232 -22.87 -10.41 -3.89
CA ASN A 232 -22.73 -9.71 -2.60
C ASN A 232 -21.26 -9.45 -2.23
N ALA A 233 -20.30 -10.17 -2.83
CA ALA A 233 -18.88 -10.02 -2.55
C ALA A 233 -18.17 -9.13 -3.57
N TYR A 234 -18.67 -9.10 -4.81
CA TYR A 234 -18.03 -8.42 -5.92
C TYR A 234 -19.01 -7.50 -6.67
N HIS A 235 -18.46 -6.54 -7.38
CA HIS A 235 -19.21 -5.72 -8.34
C HIS A 235 -18.42 -5.61 -9.63
N GLU A 236 -19.11 -5.56 -10.75
CA GLU A 236 -18.50 -5.37 -12.06
C GLU A 236 -17.99 -3.93 -12.22
N ASP A 237 -16.87 -3.76 -12.91
CA ASP A 237 -16.34 -2.45 -13.27
C ASP A 237 -17.30 -1.78 -14.28
N PRO A 238 -17.68 -0.50 -14.07
CA PRO A 238 -18.62 0.17 -14.95
C PRO A 238 -18.11 0.40 -16.38
N ASP A 239 -16.78 0.42 -16.59
CA ASP A 239 -16.18 0.74 -17.89
C ASP A 239 -15.52 -0.47 -18.57
N LEU A 240 -15.33 -1.58 -17.84
CA LEU A 240 -14.69 -2.78 -18.39
C LEU A 240 -15.49 -4.04 -18.07
N ALA A 241 -16.36 -4.43 -19.02
CA ALA A 241 -17.17 -5.63 -18.91
C ALA A 241 -16.32 -6.88 -18.65
N GLY A 242 -16.76 -7.71 -17.72
CA GLY A 242 -16.06 -8.92 -17.26
C GLY A 242 -14.97 -8.67 -16.21
N LEU A 243 -14.63 -7.41 -15.90
CA LEU A 243 -13.75 -7.06 -14.77
C LEU A 243 -14.59 -6.83 -13.51
N PHE A 244 -14.16 -7.39 -12.39
CA PHE A 244 -14.84 -7.29 -11.10
C PHE A 244 -13.88 -6.84 -10.00
N HIS A 245 -14.43 -6.12 -9.03
CA HIS A 245 -13.71 -5.62 -7.86
C HIS A 245 -14.36 -6.15 -6.57
N PRO A 246 -13.58 -6.41 -5.51
CA PRO A 246 -14.14 -6.73 -4.20
C PRO A 246 -14.94 -5.53 -3.67
N ARG A 247 -16.11 -5.79 -3.09
CA ARG A 247 -16.92 -4.77 -2.40
C ARG A 247 -16.34 -4.37 -1.04
N HIS A 248 -15.59 -5.29 -0.42
CA HIS A 248 -14.94 -5.07 0.88
C HIS A 248 -13.48 -5.55 0.83
N PRO A 249 -12.54 -4.90 1.54
CA PRO A 249 -11.16 -5.36 1.64
C PRO A 249 -11.01 -6.78 2.21
N SER A 250 -12.00 -7.22 3.00
CA SER A 250 -12.06 -8.56 3.59
C SER A 250 -12.69 -9.62 2.70
N ALA A 251 -13.08 -9.28 1.46
CA ALA A 251 -13.66 -10.25 0.55
C ALA A 251 -12.65 -11.37 0.28
N ALA A 252 -13.02 -12.60 0.66
CA ALA A 252 -12.25 -13.79 0.31
C ALA A 252 -12.15 -13.87 -1.21
N TYR A 253 -11.01 -14.28 -1.77
CA TYR A 253 -10.90 -14.56 -3.20
C TYR A 253 -11.40 -15.99 -3.50
N PRO A 254 -11.87 -16.28 -4.72
CA PRO A 254 -12.39 -17.60 -5.07
C PRO A 254 -11.30 -18.67 -5.02
N GLU A 255 -11.63 -19.87 -4.55
CA GLU A 255 -10.68 -20.97 -4.54
C GLU A 255 -10.29 -21.38 -5.97
N ALA A 256 -9.00 -21.62 -6.19
CA ALA A 256 -8.42 -22.09 -7.46
C ALA A 256 -8.68 -21.22 -8.71
N PRO A 257 -8.11 -20.01 -8.80
CA PRO A 257 -8.16 -19.20 -10.03
C PRO A 257 -7.47 -19.93 -11.20
N VAL A 258 -8.11 -19.89 -12.36
CA VAL A 258 -7.64 -20.52 -13.61
C VAL A 258 -6.48 -19.75 -14.23
N ALA A 259 -6.50 -18.42 -14.10
CA ALA A 259 -5.40 -17.56 -14.52
C ALA A 259 -5.01 -16.62 -13.38
N VAL A 260 -3.71 -16.37 -13.23
CA VAL A 260 -3.18 -15.47 -12.20
C VAL A 260 -2.16 -14.56 -12.86
N ARG A 261 -2.33 -13.25 -12.68
CA ARG A 261 -1.35 -12.25 -13.10
C ARG A 261 -1.07 -11.28 -11.96
N LEU A 262 0.18 -10.95 -11.72
CA LEU A 262 0.56 -9.98 -10.69
C LEU A 262 0.69 -8.59 -11.28
N LEU A 263 0.18 -7.60 -10.54
CA LEU A 263 0.46 -6.20 -10.80
C LEU A 263 1.75 -5.84 -10.08
N ALA A 264 2.79 -5.54 -10.86
CA ALA A 264 4.13 -5.31 -10.37
C ALA A 264 4.64 -3.91 -10.70
N LYS A 265 5.48 -3.37 -9.82
CA LYS A 265 6.30 -2.18 -10.02
C LYS A 265 7.76 -2.48 -9.74
N GLN A 266 8.65 -1.72 -10.37
CA GLN A 266 10.09 -1.86 -10.27
C GLN A 266 10.77 -0.52 -10.58
N GLY A 267 12.04 -0.36 -10.20
CA GLY A 267 12.72 0.94 -10.18
C GLY A 267 13.05 1.58 -11.54
N LYS A 268 12.81 0.94 -12.66
CA LYS A 268 13.10 1.44 -14.02
C LYS A 268 11.86 1.93 -14.77
N SER A 269 10.67 1.83 -14.18
CA SER A 269 9.43 2.30 -14.78
C SER A 269 8.50 2.92 -13.74
N CYS A 270 7.80 3.99 -14.12
CA CYS A 270 6.74 4.55 -13.29
C CYS A 270 5.42 3.78 -13.38
N ARG A 271 5.26 2.93 -14.40
CA ARG A 271 4.01 2.24 -14.72
C ARG A 271 3.91 0.90 -14.01
N TYR A 272 2.69 0.51 -13.67
CA TYR A 272 2.39 -0.89 -13.38
C TYR A 272 2.67 -1.76 -14.61
N GLN A 273 3.10 -2.98 -14.35
CA GLN A 273 3.15 -4.05 -15.34
C GLN A 273 2.28 -5.21 -14.87
N LEU A 274 1.71 -5.94 -15.83
CA LEU A 274 0.86 -7.09 -15.57
C LEU A 274 1.60 -8.36 -16.02
N TRP A 275 2.14 -9.11 -15.07
CA TRP A 275 2.98 -10.28 -15.36
C TRP A 275 2.25 -11.58 -15.12
N ASP A 276 2.47 -12.56 -16.01
CA ASP A 276 2.03 -13.93 -15.78
C ASP A 276 2.70 -14.51 -14.53
N TYR A 277 1.90 -15.12 -13.65
CA TYR A 277 2.37 -15.62 -12.37
C TYR A 277 3.38 -16.76 -12.51
N GLU A 278 3.16 -17.66 -13.46
CA GLU A 278 4.01 -18.82 -13.68
C GLU A 278 5.35 -18.40 -14.30
N GLN A 279 5.31 -17.46 -15.26
CA GLN A 279 6.52 -16.86 -15.82
C GLN A 279 7.38 -16.19 -14.73
N LEU A 280 6.77 -15.44 -13.81
CA LEU A 280 7.50 -14.83 -12.69
C LEU A 280 8.08 -15.87 -11.72
N CYS A 281 7.32 -16.94 -11.41
CA CYS A 281 7.83 -18.06 -10.61
C CYS A 281 9.08 -18.67 -11.24
N GLN A 282 9.02 -18.94 -12.54
CA GLN A 282 10.14 -19.51 -13.28
C GLN A 282 11.34 -18.58 -13.37
N SER A 283 11.12 -17.27 -13.46
CA SER A 283 12.17 -16.25 -13.42
C SER A 283 12.88 -16.18 -12.06
N ASN A 284 12.14 -16.30 -10.95
CA ASN A 284 12.69 -16.34 -9.60
C ASN A 284 13.45 -17.65 -9.29
N LEU A 285 12.94 -18.79 -9.75
CA LEU A 285 13.52 -20.12 -9.49
C LEU A 285 14.83 -20.41 -10.23
N GLN A 286 15.25 -19.52 -11.14
CA GLN A 286 16.45 -19.71 -11.95
C GLN A 286 17.55 -18.67 -11.66
N LEU A 287 17.40 -17.85 -10.62
CA LEU A 287 18.40 -16.85 -10.23
C LEU A 287 19.62 -17.52 -9.59
N THR A 288 20.55 -18.01 -10.39
CA THR A 288 21.63 -18.87 -9.91
C THR A 288 22.97 -18.16 -9.80
N ASP A 289 23.27 -17.28 -10.75
CA ASP A 289 24.64 -16.83 -11.01
C ASP A 289 24.75 -15.30 -10.97
N LEU A 290 25.90 -14.83 -10.48
CA LEU A 290 26.29 -13.44 -10.66
C LEU A 290 26.69 -13.24 -12.12
N SER A 291 26.23 -12.14 -12.73
CA SER A 291 26.55 -11.92 -14.15
C SER A 291 28.07 -11.84 -14.37
N PRO A 292 28.61 -12.46 -15.44
CA PRO A 292 30.03 -12.35 -15.77
C PRO A 292 30.50 -10.90 -15.93
N ALA A 293 29.62 -10.03 -16.45
CA ALA A 293 29.89 -8.61 -16.56
C ALA A 293 30.10 -7.94 -15.19
N ARG A 294 29.27 -8.26 -14.18
CA ARG A 294 29.48 -7.77 -12.80
C ARG A 294 30.74 -8.37 -12.19
N ALA A 295 30.99 -9.66 -12.41
CA ALA A 295 32.21 -10.31 -11.90
C ALA A 295 33.51 -9.67 -12.47
N ALA A 296 33.45 -9.08 -13.66
CA ALA A 296 34.60 -8.50 -14.36
C ALA A 296 34.67 -6.96 -14.27
N ASP A 297 33.72 -6.27 -13.64
CA ASP A 297 33.68 -4.79 -13.66
C ASP A 297 34.55 -4.11 -12.59
N GLY A 298 35.26 -4.89 -11.78
CA GLY A 298 36.17 -4.40 -10.75
C GLY A 298 35.48 -3.81 -9.52
N LYS A 299 34.14 -3.87 -9.42
CA LYS A 299 33.40 -3.39 -8.25
C LYS A 299 33.28 -4.48 -7.19
N THR A 300 33.06 -4.03 -5.96
CA THR A 300 32.75 -4.92 -4.84
C THR A 300 31.24 -5.17 -4.78
N TYR A 301 30.88 -6.43 -4.59
CA TYR A 301 29.49 -6.85 -4.43
C TYR A 301 29.33 -7.62 -3.13
N VAL A 302 28.29 -7.29 -2.37
CA VAL A 302 27.89 -8.10 -1.21
C VAL A 302 27.02 -9.24 -1.73
N VAL A 303 27.60 -10.43 -1.80
CA VAL A 303 26.91 -11.65 -2.22
C VAL A 303 26.99 -12.67 -1.07
N PRO A 304 25.88 -13.30 -0.66
CA PRO A 304 25.89 -14.31 0.39
C PRO A 304 26.81 -15.50 0.11
N ALA A 305 27.21 -16.19 1.18
CA ALA A 305 27.80 -17.52 1.05
C ALA A 305 26.86 -18.44 0.26
N GLY A 306 27.39 -19.09 -0.79
CA GLY A 306 26.60 -19.86 -1.76
C GLY A 306 26.07 -19.06 -2.96
N GLY A 307 26.49 -17.80 -3.11
CA GLY A 307 26.27 -17.00 -4.31
C GLY A 307 24.85 -16.45 -4.47
N VAL A 308 24.53 -16.00 -5.69
CA VAL A 308 23.19 -15.49 -6.05
C VAL A 308 22.14 -16.57 -5.88
N ARG A 309 22.46 -17.83 -6.21
CA ARG A 309 21.60 -18.99 -5.93
C ARG A 309 21.17 -19.03 -4.47
N ALA A 310 22.13 -19.02 -3.55
CA ALA A 310 21.81 -19.01 -2.14
C ALA A 310 21.11 -17.72 -1.75
N GLY A 311 21.37 -16.57 -2.35
CA GLY A 311 20.77 -15.30 -1.96
C GLY A 311 19.32 -15.06 -2.41
N LEU A 312 18.98 -15.43 -3.65
CA LEU A 312 17.76 -15.00 -4.36
C LEU A 312 16.93 -16.15 -4.97
N CYS A 313 17.56 -17.27 -5.36
CA CYS A 313 16.87 -18.36 -6.07
C CYS A 313 15.71 -18.93 -5.25
N GLY A 314 14.49 -18.87 -5.79
CA GLY A 314 13.33 -19.40 -5.08
C GLY A 314 13.04 -18.69 -3.76
N ARG A 315 13.47 -17.44 -3.61
CA ARG A 315 13.26 -16.64 -2.40
C ARG A 315 12.42 -15.42 -2.71
N VAL A 316 11.38 -15.20 -1.92
CA VAL A 316 10.52 -14.00 -1.99
C VAL A 316 10.13 -13.56 -0.59
N LEU A 317 9.73 -12.30 -0.44
CA LEU A 317 9.36 -11.74 0.86
C LEU A 317 7.89 -11.33 0.90
N LEU A 318 7.19 -11.85 1.90
CA LEU A 318 5.88 -11.35 2.30
C LEU A 318 6.08 -10.34 3.43
N LEU A 319 5.75 -9.08 3.17
CA LEU A 319 5.85 -8.01 4.17
C LEU A 319 4.47 -7.61 4.67
N ARG A 320 4.31 -7.42 5.98
CA ARG A 320 3.05 -6.99 6.63
C ARG A 320 3.34 -5.88 7.63
N PRO A 321 2.39 -4.97 7.89
CA PRO A 321 2.51 -4.02 9.00
C PRO A 321 2.94 -4.71 10.31
N GLY A 322 3.75 -4.00 11.09
CA GLY A 322 4.12 -4.42 12.45
C GLY A 322 2.91 -4.45 13.38
N PRO A 323 3.03 -5.08 14.57
CA PRO A 323 2.04 -4.82 15.62
C PRO A 323 1.99 -3.30 15.91
N PRO A 324 0.82 -2.74 16.25
CA PRO A 324 0.74 -1.34 16.68
C PRO A 324 1.69 -1.13 17.85
N ALA A 325 2.39 0.00 17.85
CA ALA A 325 3.28 0.35 18.96
C ALA A 325 2.45 0.41 20.27
N PRO A 326 3.00 -0.04 21.41
CA PRO A 326 2.31 0.10 22.69
C PRO A 326 2.01 1.59 22.94
N GLY A 327 0.74 1.96 22.88
CA GLY A 327 0.25 3.34 23.00
C GLY A 327 -0.61 3.83 21.83
N ASP A 328 -0.56 3.16 20.68
CA ASP A 328 -1.38 3.48 19.51
C ASP A 328 -2.70 2.69 19.57
N VAL A 329 -3.50 2.98 20.61
CA VAL A 329 -4.90 2.52 20.65
C VAL A 329 -5.68 3.49 19.78
N GLY A 330 -5.88 3.10 18.52
CA GLY A 330 -6.67 3.89 17.57
C GLY A 330 -7.99 4.31 18.19
N ALA A 331 -8.29 5.60 18.12
CA ALA A 331 -9.63 6.11 18.32
C ALA A 331 -10.54 5.40 17.31
N VAL A 332 -11.42 4.54 17.83
CA VAL A 332 -12.55 3.95 17.09
C VAL A 332 -13.63 5.00 16.94
#